data_AF-A0A8H5G9T3-F1
#
_entry.id   AF-A0A8H5G9T3-F1
#
_cell.length_a   1.000
_cell.length_b   1.000
_cell.length_c   1.000
_cell.angle_alpha   90.00
_cell.angle_beta   90.00
_cell.angle_gamma   90.00
#
_symmetry.space_group_name_H-M   'P 1'
#
loop_
_entity.id
_entity.type
_entity.pdbx_description
1 polymer ?
#
loop_
_entity_poly.entity_id
_entity_poly.type
_entity_poly.pdbx_seq_one_letter_code
_entity_poly.pdbx_strand_id
1 'polypeptide(L)'
;MLFRNTCRVFQRNTGRSVGLNVRPQSTNSRPGYQPQDEAIDFRPPWVYVGSRLLTFTIIPGIVFYSVFIYDFGERDHVFQPVRRWALEQKAAFLTLSPDEERILNANETKSETS
;
A
#
# COMPACT_ATOMS: atom_id res chain seq x y z
N MET A 1 -12.95 46.63 -6.54
CA MET A 1 -12.54 46.62 -5.13
C MET A 1 -13.78 46.45 -4.28
N LEU A 2 -13.92 45.36 -3.51
CA LEU A 2 -14.72 45.30 -2.27
C LEU A 2 -14.53 43.95 -1.56
N PHE A 3 -13.67 44.02 -0.55
CA PHE A 3 -13.68 43.34 0.75
C PHE A 3 -14.02 41.84 0.86
N ARG A 4 -12.94 41.10 1.10
CA ARG A 4 -12.85 39.88 1.93
C ARG A 4 -13.62 40.08 3.23
N ASN A 5 -14.46 39.11 3.61
CA ASN A 5 -14.89 38.95 5.00
C ASN A 5 -14.94 37.46 5.39
N THR A 6 -13.84 37.03 5.99
CA THR A 6 -13.69 35.78 6.75
C THR A 6 -14.43 35.91 8.08
N CYS A 7 -15.52 35.16 8.27
CA CYS A 7 -16.14 35.02 9.60
C CYS A 7 -15.42 33.92 10.39
N ARG A 8 -14.57 34.37 11.31
CA ARG A 8 -13.90 33.59 12.34
C ARG A 8 -14.83 33.58 13.57
N VAL A 9 -15.66 32.55 13.73
CA VAL A 9 -16.43 32.36 14.96
C VAL A 9 -15.51 31.74 16.00
N PHE A 10 -14.94 32.62 16.81
CA PHE A 10 -14.21 32.31 18.02
C PHE A 10 -15.21 32.34 19.17
N GLN A 11 -15.69 31.17 19.60
CA GLN A 11 -16.51 31.05 20.80
C GLN A 11 -15.68 30.44 21.92
N ARG A 12 -15.27 31.31 22.85
CA ARG A 12 -14.74 30.97 24.16
C ARG A 12 -15.81 30.21 24.93
N ASN A 13 -15.57 28.94 25.26
CA ASN A 13 -16.30 28.27 26.33
C ASN A 13 -15.41 28.20 27.57
N THR A 14 -15.72 29.10 28.50
CA THR A 14 -15.15 29.21 29.83
C THR A 14 -15.84 28.21 30.76
N GLY A 15 -15.04 27.37 31.43
CA GLY A 15 -15.32 26.98 32.81
C GLY A 15 -16.24 25.77 33.01
N ARG A 16 -15.63 24.59 33.17
CA ARG A 16 -15.98 23.70 34.28
C ARG A 16 -14.80 22.77 34.58
N SER A 17 -14.08 23.12 35.63
CA SER A 17 -13.10 22.26 36.28
C SER A 17 -13.82 21.01 36.79
N VAL A 18 -13.77 19.95 36.00
CA VAL A 18 -14.09 18.60 36.47
C VAL A 18 -12.90 18.18 37.34
N GLY A 19 -13.13 18.12 38.65
CA GLY A 19 -12.15 17.59 39.59
C GLY A 19 -11.67 16.23 39.08
N LEU A 20 -10.39 16.16 38.74
CA LEU A 20 -9.69 14.92 38.49
C LEU A 20 -9.71 14.13 39.80
N ASN A 21 -10.73 13.29 39.98
CA ASN A 21 -10.61 12.11 40.83
C ASN A 21 -9.57 11.22 40.14
N VAL A 22 -8.30 11.51 40.42
CA VAL A 22 -7.18 10.61 40.13
C VAL A 22 -7.42 9.39 40.99
N ARG A 23 -8.13 8.42 40.42
CA ARG A 23 -8.26 7.09 40.99
C ARG A 23 -6.83 6.58 41.16
N PRO A 24 -6.35 6.28 42.38
CA PRO A 24 -5.05 5.65 42.52
C PRO A 24 -5.11 4.37 41.71
N GLN A 25 -4.26 4.27 40.68
CA GLN A 25 -4.03 3.00 40.01
C GLN A 25 -3.58 2.03 41.09
N SER A 26 -4.46 1.13 41.48
CA SER A 26 -4.06 -0.09 42.15
C SER A 26 -3.05 -0.74 41.22
N THR A 27 -1.78 -0.70 41.61
CA THR A 27 -0.74 -1.55 41.04
C THR A 27 -1.10 -2.96 41.46
N ASN A 28 -2.07 -3.55 40.74
CA ASN A 28 -2.34 -4.96 40.79
C ASN A 28 -1.14 -5.61 40.09
N SER A 29 -0.06 -5.74 40.85
CA SER A 29 1.10 -6.56 40.53
C SER A 29 0.59 -7.98 40.38
N ARG A 30 0.04 -8.30 39.22
CA ARG A 30 -0.28 -9.67 38.85
C ARG A 30 1.00 -10.48 39.04
N PRO A 31 1.05 -11.45 39.98
CA PRO A 31 2.16 -12.37 40.04
C PRO A 31 1.95 -13.34 38.87
N GLY A 32 2.64 -13.11 37.75
CA GLY A 32 2.49 -13.99 36.60
C GLY A 32 2.96 -13.49 35.24
N TYR A 33 3.66 -12.35 35.14
CA TYR A 33 4.55 -12.16 33.99
C TYR A 33 5.95 -12.59 34.43
N GLN A 34 6.20 -13.89 34.39
CA GLN A 34 7.56 -14.41 34.37
C GLN A 34 8.12 -14.07 32.98
N PRO A 35 9.13 -13.19 32.87
CA PRO A 35 9.85 -13.13 31.62
C PRO A 35 10.58 -14.47 31.49
N GLN A 36 10.31 -15.18 30.39
CA GLN A 36 11.23 -16.19 29.84
C GLN A 36 11.22 -17.57 30.52
N ASP A 37 10.08 -18.26 30.47
CA ASP A 37 10.16 -19.68 30.11
C ASP A 37 10.32 -19.71 28.59
N GLU A 38 11.56 -19.51 28.14
CA GLU A 38 11.98 -19.79 26.76
C GLU A 38 11.68 -21.29 26.55
N ALA A 39 10.50 -21.62 26.02
CA ALA A 39 10.30 -22.95 25.48
C ALA A 39 11.42 -23.15 24.46
N ILE A 40 12.39 -24.02 24.79
CA ILE A 40 13.55 -24.29 23.94
C ILE A 40 12.98 -24.81 22.62
N ASP A 41 12.88 -23.93 21.62
CA ASP A 41 12.22 -24.25 20.37
C ASP A 41 13.18 -25.14 19.58
N PHE A 42 12.93 -26.46 19.61
CA PHE A 42 13.81 -27.51 19.06
C PHE A 42 13.96 -27.50 17.53
N ARG A 43 13.39 -26.50 16.85
CA ARG A 43 13.42 -26.45 15.39
C ARG A 43 14.80 -25.97 14.95
N PRO A 44 15.42 -26.68 13.99
CA PRO A 44 16.65 -26.19 13.39
C PRO A 44 16.49 -24.75 12.87
N PRO A 45 17.52 -23.88 13.01
CA PRO A 45 17.42 -22.46 12.69
C PRO A 45 16.99 -22.18 11.23
N TRP A 46 17.26 -23.11 10.31
CA TRP A 46 16.85 -23.00 8.92
C TRP A 46 15.32 -23.06 8.71
N VAL A 47 14.56 -23.66 9.64
CA VAL A 47 13.09 -23.75 9.56
C VAL A 47 12.45 -22.37 9.67
N TYR A 48 12.99 -21.50 10.53
CA TYR A 48 12.49 -20.12 10.66
C TYR A 48 12.84 -19.27 9.44
N VAL A 49 14.03 -19.48 8.87
CA VAL A 49 14.43 -18.81 7.64
C VAL A 49 13.55 -19.27 6.48
N GLY A 50 13.32 -20.58 6.36
CA GLY A 50 12.45 -21.16 5.32
C GLY A 50 11.00 -20.69 5.45
N SER A 51 10.42 -20.70 6.65
CA SER A 51 9.06 -20.22 6.87
C SER A 51 8.92 -18.71 6.65
N ARG A 52 9.91 -17.91 7.05
CA ARG A 52 9.95 -16.48 6.70
C ARG A 52 10.02 -16.29 5.20
N LEU A 53 10.95 -16.96 4.51
CA LEU A 53 11.11 -16.85 3.07
C LEU A 53 9.82 -17.25 2.34
N LEU A 54 9.21 -18.37 2.75
CA LEU A 54 7.94 -18.83 2.19
C LEU A 54 6.82 -17.79 2.36
N THR A 55 6.74 -17.16 3.53
CA THR A 55 5.74 -16.11 3.78
C THR A 55 6.02 -14.88 2.89
N PHE A 56 7.29 -14.49 2.79
CA PHE A 56 7.74 -13.39 1.94
C PHE A 56 7.60 -13.66 0.44
N THR A 57 7.50 -14.92 -0.01
CA THR A 57 7.29 -15.24 -1.42
C THR A 57 5.83 -15.52 -1.76
N ILE A 58 5.12 -16.29 -0.92
CA ILE A 58 3.72 -16.67 -1.17
C ILE A 58 2.81 -15.45 -1.15
N ILE A 59 2.91 -14.59 -0.14
CA ILE A 59 2.01 -13.43 -0.01
C ILE A 59 2.09 -12.52 -1.23
N PRO A 60 3.27 -11.98 -1.62
CA PRO A 60 3.35 -11.17 -2.83
C PRO A 60 3.08 -11.97 -4.10
N GLY A 61 3.41 -13.27 -4.14
CA GLY A 61 3.07 -14.14 -5.26
C GLY A 61 1.57 -14.22 -5.53
N ILE A 62 0.76 -14.36 -4.48
CA ILE A 62 -0.71 -14.37 -4.58
C ILE A 62 -1.21 -13.01 -5.08
N VAL A 63 -0.68 -11.90 -4.56
CA VAL A 63 -1.06 -10.56 -5.02
C VAL A 63 -0.74 -10.37 -6.50
N PHE A 64 0.46 -10.76 -6.93
CA PHE A 64 0.88 -10.67 -8.32
C PHE A 64 0.00 -11.54 -9.23
N TYR A 65 -0.24 -12.79 -8.85
CA TYR A 65 -1.12 -13.69 -9.58
C TYR A 65 -2.54 -13.10 -9.70
N SER A 66 -3.06 -12.53 -8.63
CA SER A 66 -4.39 -11.90 -8.60
C SER A 66 -4.49 -10.70 -9.54
N VAL A 67 -3.46 -9.84 -9.60
CA VAL A 67 -3.50 -8.63 -10.44
C VAL A 67 -3.31 -8.94 -11.92
N PHE A 68 -2.42 -9.88 -12.26
CA PHE A 68 -1.95 -10.07 -13.62
C PHE A 68 -2.48 -11.31 -14.35
N ILE A 69 -2.82 -12.38 -13.63
CA ILE A 69 -3.13 -13.69 -14.23
C ILE A 69 -4.58 -14.09 -13.95
N TYR A 70 -5.07 -13.89 -12.73
CA TYR A 70 -6.40 -14.30 -12.35
C TYR A 70 -7.46 -13.32 -12.87
N ASP A 71 -8.45 -13.84 -13.61
CA ASP A 71 -9.56 -13.05 -14.12
C ASP A 71 -10.78 -13.20 -13.20
N PHE A 72 -11.11 -12.13 -12.46
CA PHE A 72 -12.21 -12.10 -11.50
C PHE A 72 -13.61 -11.98 -12.16
N GLY A 73 -13.66 -11.86 -13.49
CA GLY A 73 -14.88 -11.67 -14.28
C GLY A 73 -15.41 -10.23 -14.23
N GLU A 74 -16.67 -10.03 -14.64
CA GLU A 74 -17.33 -8.71 -14.70
C GLU A 74 -17.68 -8.09 -13.34
N ARG A 75 -17.34 -8.77 -12.23
CA ARG A 75 -17.60 -8.25 -10.89
C ARG A 75 -16.50 -7.24 -10.51
N ASP A 76 -16.92 -6.12 -9.94
CA ASP A 76 -16.00 -5.07 -9.53
C ASP A 76 -15.06 -5.60 -8.44
N HIS A 77 -13.77 -5.72 -8.75
CA HIS A 77 -12.76 -6.26 -7.85
C HIS A 77 -11.80 -5.15 -7.44
N VAL A 78 -11.33 -5.18 -6.19
CA VAL A 78 -10.40 -4.19 -5.60
C VAL A 78 -9.11 -4.00 -6.42
N PHE A 79 -8.78 -4.95 -7.29
CA PHE A 79 -7.58 -4.93 -8.13
C PHE A 79 -7.82 -4.38 -9.54
N GLN A 80 -9.06 -4.05 -9.92
CA GLN A 80 -9.39 -3.46 -11.22
C GLN A 80 -8.65 -2.13 -11.49
N PRO A 81 -8.58 -1.16 -10.54
CA PRO A 81 -7.82 0.08 -10.76
C PRO A 81 -6.34 -0.18 -11.00
N VAL A 82 -5.74 -1.09 -10.23
CA VAL A 82 -4.31 -1.47 -10.37
C VAL A 82 -4.06 -2.16 -11.70
N ARG A 83 -4.97 -3.03 -12.15
CA ARG A 83 -4.88 -3.69 -13.45
C ARG A 83 -4.92 -2.70 -14.61
N ARG A 84 -5.80 -1.69 -14.54
CA ARG A 84 -5.87 -0.63 -15.58
C ARG A 84 -4.58 0.17 -15.65
N TRP A 85 -4.06 0.64 -14.51
CA TRP A 85 -2.75 1.28 -14.45
C TRP A 85 -1.66 0.38 -15.03
N ALA A 86 -1.62 -0.89 -14.66
CA ALA A 86 -0.60 -1.82 -15.15
C ALA A 86 -0.71 -2.06 -16.67
N LEU A 87 -1.93 -2.10 -17.23
CA LEU A 87 -2.15 -2.18 -18.67
C LEU A 87 -1.68 -0.92 -19.38
N GLU A 88 -1.94 0.26 -18.82
CA GLU A 88 -1.44 1.54 -19.34
C GLU A 88 0.08 1.60 -19.31
N GLN A 89 0.71 1.11 -18.24
CA GLN A 89 2.17 1.03 -18.17
C GLN A 89 2.72 0.06 -19.22
N LYS A 90 2.12 -1.14 -19.34
CA LYS A 90 2.52 -2.12 -20.37
C LYS A 90 2.33 -1.57 -21.78
N ALA A 91 1.25 -0.83 -22.03
CA ALA A 91 1.06 -0.13 -23.29
C ALA A 91 2.15 0.93 -23.49
N ALA A 92 2.40 1.81 -22.52
CA ALA A 92 3.43 2.83 -22.63
C ALA A 92 4.85 2.26 -22.87
N PHE A 93 5.15 1.08 -22.34
CA PHE A 93 6.45 0.41 -22.55
C PHE A 93 6.52 -0.42 -23.85
N LEU A 94 5.40 -0.95 -24.34
CA LEU A 94 5.36 -1.83 -25.52
C LEU A 94 4.90 -1.10 -26.79
N THR A 95 4.34 0.11 -26.66
CA THR A 95 4.13 1.03 -27.78
C THR A 95 5.42 1.79 -28.00
N LEU A 96 5.82 1.96 -29.27
CA LEU A 96 7.00 2.72 -29.67
C LEU A 96 7.15 3.99 -28.85
N SER A 97 8.35 4.21 -28.31
CA SER A 97 8.64 5.51 -27.72
C SER A 97 8.43 6.58 -28.80
N PRO A 98 7.97 7.79 -28.45
CA PRO A 98 7.67 8.84 -29.44
C PRO A 98 8.84 9.16 -30.38
N ASP A 99 10.07 8.86 -29.94
CA ASP A 99 11.29 9.04 -30.73
C ASP A 99 11.49 7.89 -31.74
N GLU A 100 11.13 6.65 -31.41
CA GLU A 100 11.17 5.51 -32.34
C GLU A 100 10.05 5.62 -33.40
N GLU A 101 8.87 6.11 -33.01
CA GLU A 101 7.76 6.36 -33.95
C GLU A 101 8.16 7.36 -35.05
N ARG A 102 8.90 8.43 -34.70
CA ARG A 102 9.42 9.39 -35.69
C ARG A 102 10.39 8.77 -36.69
N ILE A 103 11.24 7.84 -36.24
CA ILE A 103 12.24 7.18 -37.09
C ILE A 103 11.54 6.22 -38.06
N LEU A 104 10.50 5.51 -37.61
CA LEU A 104 9.70 4.65 -38.48
C LEU A 104 8.95 5.48 -39.54
N ASN A 105 8.25 6.54 -39.14
CA ASN A 105 7.53 7.42 -40.08
C ASN A 105 8.47 8.07 -41.11
N ALA A 106 9.69 8.44 -40.70
CA ALA A 106 10.70 9.00 -41.61
C ALA A 106 11.25 7.96 -42.61
N ASN A 107 11.39 6.70 -42.20
CA ASN A 107 11.82 5.61 -43.08
C ASN A 107 10.72 5.18 -44.06
N GLU A 108 9.46 5.11 -43.63
CA GLU A 108 8.32 4.80 -44.51
C GLU A 108 8.21 5.81 -45.66
N THR A 109 8.26 7.10 -45.34
CA THR A 109 8.23 8.19 -46.33
C THR A 109 9.35 8.06 -47.37
N LYS A 110 10.54 7.62 -46.94
CA LYS A 110 11.72 7.45 -47.80
C LYS A 110 11.64 6.21 -48.70
N SER A 111 10.96 5.15 -48.27
CA SER A 111 10.74 3.96 -49.09
C SER A 111 9.67 4.14 -50.17
N GLU A 112 8.70 5.03 -49.97
CA GLU A 112 7.64 5.30 -50.96
C GLU A 112 8.09 6.23 -52.10
N THR A 113 9.21 6.93 -51.94
CA THR A 113 9.78 7.85 -52.93
C THR A 113 10.98 7.30 -53.70
N SER A 114 11.31 6.00 -53.52
CA SER A 114 12.36 5.30 -54.27
C SER A 114 11.78 4.27 -55.24
#